data_AF-A0A7R9YPC5-F1
#
_entry.id   AF-A0A7R9YPC5-F1
#
_cell.length_a   1.000
_cell.length_b   1.000
_cell.length_c   1.000
_cell.angle_alpha   90.00
_cell.angle_beta   90.00
_cell.angle_gamma   90.00
#
_symmetry.space_group_name_H-M   'P 1'
#
loop_
_entity.id
_entity.type
_entity.pdbx_description
1 polymer ?
#
loop_
_entity_poly.entity_id
_entity_poly.type
_entity_poly.pdbx_seq_one_letter_code
_entity_poly.pdbx_strand_id
1 'polypeptide(L)'
;MVDDGFGDDNSFFRLKAIGFGGRNVPILAQNENGPCPLLAIANVLLLRGSIDVHPDRPQVSYEELVELVGDYLLTSNQGANLADFSAEVAANHAQNLTDCMALFPSLERGLDVNVRFSGCADFEYTAEHIVFDLCRVRMLHGWVVDKQDRDAARVIGSCTYNQLIEKV
;
A
#
# COMPACT_ATOMS: atom_id res chain seq x y z
N MET A 1 1.39 2.56 -42.29
CA MET A 1 0.86 1.76 -41.19
C MET A 1 1.91 0.76 -40.82
N VAL A 2 2.71 1.09 -39.81
CA VAL A 2 3.55 0.13 -39.08
C VAL A 2 3.14 0.36 -37.64
N ASP A 3 2.49 -0.66 -37.09
CA ASP A 3 2.03 -0.71 -35.71
C ASP A 3 3.21 -1.21 -34.88
N ASP A 4 4.03 -0.28 -34.40
CA ASP A 4 5.12 -0.57 -33.48
C ASP A 4 4.51 -0.70 -32.09
N GLY A 5 4.01 -1.89 -31.78
CA GLY A 5 3.42 -2.26 -30.50
C GLY A 5 4.42 -2.08 -29.35
N PHE A 6 4.38 -0.91 -28.72
CA PHE A 6 4.81 -0.73 -27.34
C PHE A 6 3.83 -1.51 -26.46
N GLY A 7 4.16 -2.77 -26.19
CA GLY A 7 3.55 -3.50 -25.08
C GLY A 7 3.84 -2.74 -23.80
N ASP A 8 2.79 -2.45 -23.03
CA ASP A 8 2.83 -1.66 -21.82
C ASP A 8 3.78 -2.29 -20.79
N ASP A 9 4.97 -1.69 -20.64
CA ASP A 9 6.04 -2.16 -19.75
C ASP A 9 5.62 -2.12 -18.26
N ASN A 10 4.44 -1.59 -17.95
CA ASN A 10 3.85 -1.54 -16.62
C ASN A 10 2.94 -2.73 -16.27
N SER A 11 2.64 -3.62 -17.22
CA SER A 11 1.71 -4.73 -16.98
C SER A 11 2.36 -5.94 -16.30
N PHE A 12 3.69 -6.04 -16.23
CA PHE A 12 4.40 -7.19 -15.64
C PHE A 12 5.54 -6.78 -14.70
N PHE A 13 5.60 -7.41 -13.52
CA PHE A 13 6.62 -7.18 -12.50
C PHE A 13 7.56 -8.37 -12.38
N ARG A 14 8.87 -8.12 -12.49
CA ARG A 14 9.88 -9.16 -12.35
C ARG A 14 9.96 -9.67 -10.92
N LEU A 15 10.13 -10.98 -10.78
CA LEU A 15 10.37 -11.62 -9.49
C LEU A 15 11.86 -11.78 -9.23
N LYS A 16 12.25 -11.59 -7.97
CA LYS A 16 13.60 -11.84 -7.47
C LYS A 16 13.51 -12.75 -6.25
N ALA A 17 14.06 -13.95 -6.34
CA ALA A 17 14.17 -14.84 -5.19
C ALA A 17 15.21 -14.31 -4.19
N ILE A 18 14.84 -14.29 -2.91
CA ILE A 18 15.73 -13.91 -1.81
C ILE A 18 15.62 -14.91 -0.65
N GLY A 19 16.70 -15.07 0.12
CA GLY A 19 16.63 -15.75 1.41
C GLY A 19 16.09 -14.81 2.49
N PHE A 20 14.94 -15.14 3.09
CA PHE A 20 14.32 -14.36 4.16
C PHE A 20 13.71 -15.24 5.23
N GLY A 21 14.14 -15.08 6.49
CA GLY A 21 13.61 -15.85 7.62
C GLY A 21 13.74 -17.37 7.45
N GLY A 22 14.82 -17.86 6.81
CA GLY A 22 15.04 -19.28 6.53
C GLY A 22 14.22 -19.84 5.36
N ARG A 23 13.43 -19.02 4.66
CA ARG A 23 12.65 -19.38 3.46
C ARG A 23 13.27 -18.75 2.22
N ASN A 24 13.08 -19.39 1.07
CA ASN A 24 13.28 -18.75 -0.23
C ASN A 24 11.98 -18.04 -0.62
N VAL A 25 12.01 -16.71 -0.69
CA VAL A 25 10.82 -15.87 -0.90
C VAL A 25 11.00 -15.07 -2.19
N PRO A 26 10.06 -15.14 -3.15
CA PRO A 26 10.07 -14.23 -4.28
C PRO A 26 9.59 -12.84 -3.85
N ILE A 27 10.31 -11.80 -4.27
CA ILE A 27 9.89 -10.40 -4.13
C ILE A 27 9.71 -9.77 -5.50
N LEU A 28 8.77 -8.84 -5.61
CA LEU A 28 8.47 -8.08 -6.81
C LEU A 28 9.44 -6.90 -6.94
N ALA A 29 10.08 -6.79 -8.09
CA ALA A 29 10.87 -5.63 -8.47
C ALA A 29 9.99 -4.61 -9.21
N GLN A 30 10.22 -3.33 -8.92
CA GLN A 30 9.49 -2.21 -9.52
C GLN A 30 10.08 -1.86 -10.90
N ASN A 31 9.20 -1.55 -11.86
CA ASN A 31 9.55 -0.97 -13.16
C ASN A 31 9.62 0.57 -13.06
N GLU A 32 10.16 1.24 -14.07
CA GLU A 32 10.16 2.70 -14.11
C GLU A 32 8.72 3.23 -14.06
N ASN A 33 8.39 4.08 -13.08
CA ASN A 33 7.03 4.58 -12.83
C ASN A 33 5.96 3.52 -12.47
N GLY A 34 6.38 2.32 -12.05
CA GLY A 34 5.44 1.26 -11.65
C GLY A 34 4.67 1.55 -10.36
N PRO A 35 3.61 0.78 -10.06
CA PRO A 35 2.67 1.04 -8.98
C PRO A 35 3.28 0.71 -7.61
N CYS A 36 4.15 1.60 -7.13
CA CYS A 36 4.92 1.40 -5.91
C CYS A 36 4.08 1.07 -4.66
N PRO A 37 2.85 1.59 -4.46
CA PRO A 37 2.06 1.26 -3.28
C PRO A 37 1.63 -0.21 -3.28
N LEU A 38 1.14 -0.72 -4.42
CA LEU A 38 0.70 -2.10 -4.55
C LEU A 38 1.88 -3.07 -4.40
N LEU A 39 3.01 -2.77 -5.04
CA LEU A 39 4.23 -3.58 -4.91
C LEU A 39 4.75 -3.61 -3.47
N ALA A 40 4.67 -2.49 -2.73
CA ALA A 40 5.07 -2.42 -1.33
C ALA A 40 4.19 -3.34 -0.46
N ILE A 41 2.86 -3.28 -0.65
CA ILE A 41 1.92 -4.15 0.06
C ILE A 41 2.21 -5.62 -0.25
N ALA A 42 2.25 -5.98 -1.53
CA ALA A 42 2.46 -7.36 -1.95
C ALA A 42 3.80 -7.93 -1.45
N ASN A 43 4.89 -7.16 -1.52
CA ASN A 43 6.18 -7.58 -0.98
C ASN A 43 6.12 -7.84 0.53
N VAL A 44 5.43 -7.01 1.30
CA VAL A 44 5.22 -7.27 2.74
C VAL A 44 4.46 -8.57 2.96
N LEU A 45 3.41 -8.83 2.18
CA LEU A 45 2.61 -10.05 2.28
C LEU A 45 3.39 -11.31 1.88
N LEU A 46 4.20 -11.25 0.82
CA LEU A 46 5.12 -12.32 0.40
C LEU A 46 6.15 -12.63 1.50
N LEU A 47 6.77 -11.58 2.06
CA LEU A 47 7.72 -11.72 3.16
C LEU A 47 7.07 -12.31 4.42
N ARG A 48 5.78 -12.07 4.66
CA ARG A 48 5.02 -12.70 5.75
C ARG A 48 4.60 -14.15 5.43
N GLY A 49 4.61 -14.54 4.16
CA GLY A 49 4.01 -15.80 3.70
C GLY A 49 2.48 -15.77 3.70
N SER A 50 1.90 -14.57 3.64
CA SER A 50 0.44 -14.36 3.62
C SER A 50 -0.15 -14.44 2.22
N ILE A 51 0.66 -14.19 1.21
CA ILE A 51 0.39 -14.53 -0.20
C ILE A 51 1.59 -15.32 -0.73
N ASP A 52 1.39 -16.07 -1.81
CA ASP A 52 2.43 -16.89 -2.41
C ASP A 52 2.45 -16.71 -3.93
N VAL A 53 3.64 -16.79 -4.49
CA VAL A 53 3.85 -16.86 -5.94
C VAL A 53 4.89 -17.93 -6.18
N HIS A 54 4.64 -18.78 -7.18
CA HIS A 54 5.55 -19.88 -7.47
C HIS A 54 6.96 -19.35 -7.79
N PRO A 55 8.03 -19.84 -7.13
CA PRO A 55 9.36 -19.25 -7.20
C PRO A 55 10.03 -19.37 -8.59
N ASP A 56 9.59 -20.34 -9.41
CA ASP A 56 10.09 -20.51 -10.78
C ASP A 56 9.47 -19.54 -11.79
N ARG A 57 8.51 -18.70 -11.36
CA ARG A 57 7.94 -17.67 -12.24
C ARG A 57 8.96 -16.53 -12.40
N PRO A 58 9.20 -16.04 -13.63
CA PRO A 58 10.09 -14.89 -13.84
C PRO A 58 9.40 -13.56 -13.55
N GLN A 59 8.06 -13.51 -13.67
CA GLN A 59 7.26 -12.29 -13.53
C GLN A 59 5.79 -12.61 -13.19
N VAL A 60 5.08 -11.59 -12.73
CA VAL A 60 3.64 -11.58 -12.38
C VAL A 60 2.98 -10.39 -13.07
N SER A 61 1.76 -10.55 -13.59
CA SER A 61 1.04 -9.40 -14.17
C SER A 61 0.46 -8.48 -13.10
N TYR A 62 0.07 -7.27 -13.48
CA TYR A 62 -0.65 -6.36 -12.60
C TYR A 62 -1.98 -6.95 -12.13
N GLU A 63 -2.75 -7.57 -13.03
CA GLU A 63 -4.03 -8.21 -12.71
C GLU A 63 -3.85 -9.35 -11.72
N GLU A 64 -2.87 -10.23 -11.96
CA GLU A 64 -2.55 -11.32 -11.03
C GLU A 64 -2.16 -10.76 -9.64
N LEU A 65 -1.45 -9.64 -9.59
CA LEU A 65 -1.07 -9.01 -8.33
C LEU A 65 -2.28 -8.44 -7.58
N VAL A 66 -3.19 -7.79 -8.30
CA VAL A 66 -4.46 -7.28 -7.74
C VAL A 66 -5.32 -8.44 -7.22
N GLU A 67 -5.41 -9.54 -7.95
CA GLU A 67 -6.11 -10.75 -7.53
C GLU A 67 -5.52 -11.34 -6.24
N LEU A 68 -4.20 -11.51 -6.17
CA LEU A 68 -3.52 -12.05 -4.98
C LEU A 68 -3.74 -11.19 -3.72
N VAL A 69 -3.63 -9.88 -3.85
CA VAL A 69 -3.86 -8.97 -2.72
C VAL A 69 -5.34 -8.88 -2.38
N GLY A 70 -6.24 -8.89 -3.37
CA GLY A 70 -7.68 -8.93 -3.19
C GLY A 70 -8.15 -10.18 -2.44
N ASP A 71 -7.66 -11.35 -2.82
CA ASP A 71 -7.95 -12.62 -2.14
C ASP A 71 -7.45 -12.61 -0.70
N TYR A 72 -6.25 -12.08 -0.45
CA TYR A 72 -5.74 -11.89 0.90
C TYR A 72 -6.63 -10.95 1.73
N LEU A 73 -7.09 -9.84 1.16
CA LEU A 73 -7.99 -8.90 1.85
C LEU A 73 -9.30 -9.57 2.25
N LEU A 74 -9.92 -10.32 1.34
CA LEU A 74 -11.16 -11.04 1.62
C LEU A 74 -10.96 -12.09 2.72
N THR A 75 -9.94 -12.95 2.59
CA THR A 75 -9.70 -14.05 3.54
C THR A 75 -9.26 -13.57 4.92
N SER A 76 -8.38 -12.57 4.99
CA SER A 76 -7.79 -12.09 6.26
C SER A 76 -8.73 -11.23 7.10
N ASN A 77 -9.76 -10.68 6.45
CA ASN A 77 -10.76 -9.84 7.09
C ASN A 77 -12.12 -10.55 7.24
N GLN A 78 -12.31 -11.73 6.65
CA GLN A 78 -13.44 -12.64 6.96
C GLN A 78 -13.36 -13.23 8.39
N GLY A 79 -12.14 -13.37 8.93
CA GLY A 79 -11.88 -13.99 10.24
C GLY A 79 -12.02 -13.06 11.46
N ALA A 80 -12.35 -11.78 11.27
CA ALA A 80 -12.93 -11.02 12.38
C ALA A 80 -14.26 -11.72 12.71
N ASN A 81 -14.52 -12.11 13.95
CA ASN A 81 -15.78 -12.75 14.37
C ASN A 81 -16.97 -11.77 14.17
N LEU A 82 -17.35 -11.49 12.93
CA LEU A 82 -18.48 -10.66 12.51
C LEU A 82 -19.81 -11.23 13.03
N ALA A 83 -19.82 -12.50 13.43
CA ALA A 83 -20.92 -13.15 14.13
C ALA A 83 -21.18 -12.58 15.53
N ASP A 84 -20.18 -11.99 16.20
CA ASP A 84 -20.31 -11.36 17.53
C ASP A 84 -20.56 -9.84 17.43
N PHE A 85 -20.49 -9.27 16.23
CA PHE A 85 -20.68 -7.84 15.99
C PHE A 85 -22.13 -7.53 15.58
N SER A 86 -22.57 -6.29 15.83
CA SER A 86 -23.88 -5.83 15.36
C SER A 86 -23.92 -5.84 13.82
N ALA A 87 -25.12 -5.98 13.25
CA ALA A 87 -25.34 -5.91 11.80
C ALA A 87 -24.76 -4.61 11.17
N GLU A 88 -24.75 -3.51 11.92
CA GLU A 88 -24.18 -2.23 11.50
C GLU A 88 -22.65 -2.28 11.36
N VAL A 89 -21.95 -2.90 12.32
CA VAL A 89 -20.49 -3.08 12.25
C VAL A 89 -20.11 -4.02 11.11
N ALA A 90 -20.89 -5.08 10.91
CA ALA A 90 -20.67 -5.99 9.78
C ALA A 90 -20.89 -5.32 8.43
N ALA A 91 -21.91 -4.48 8.30
CA ALA A 91 -22.16 -3.69 7.09
C ALA A 91 -21.04 -2.68 6.83
N ASN A 92 -20.57 -1.96 7.86
CA ASN A 92 -19.45 -1.03 7.73
C ASN A 92 -18.16 -1.74 7.27
N HIS A 93 -17.87 -2.90 7.85
CA HIS A 93 -16.70 -3.69 7.46
C HIS A 93 -16.79 -4.19 6.01
N ALA A 94 -17.95 -4.67 5.58
CA ALA A 94 -18.18 -5.07 4.19
C ALA A 94 -18.04 -3.88 3.21
N GLN A 95 -18.50 -2.69 3.63
CA GLN A 95 -18.33 -1.47 2.85
C GLN A 95 -16.85 -1.09 2.73
N ASN A 96 -16.08 -1.13 3.81
CA ASN A 96 -14.64 -0.85 3.81
C ASN A 96 -13.87 -1.78 2.85
N LEU A 97 -14.24 -3.07 2.81
CA LEU A 97 -13.65 -4.01 1.85
C LEU A 97 -14.02 -3.65 0.41
N THR A 98 -15.27 -3.29 0.16
CA THR A 98 -15.74 -2.88 -1.17
C THR A 98 -15.00 -1.62 -1.64
N ASP A 99 -14.89 -0.62 -0.77
CA ASP A 99 -14.20 0.64 -1.06
C ASP A 99 -12.71 0.39 -1.30
N CYS A 100 -12.09 -0.49 -0.52
CA CYS A 100 -10.70 -0.91 -0.70
C CYS A 100 -10.45 -1.53 -2.08
N MET A 101 -11.32 -2.43 -2.54
CA MET A 101 -11.19 -3.06 -3.87
C MET A 101 -11.30 -2.02 -4.99
N ALA A 102 -12.14 -0.99 -4.81
CA ALA A 102 -12.31 0.09 -5.78
C ALA A 102 -11.08 1.01 -5.89
N LEU A 103 -10.17 0.97 -4.92
CA LEU A 103 -8.95 1.78 -4.89
C LEU A 103 -7.77 1.14 -5.64
N PHE A 104 -7.80 -0.14 -5.99
CA PHE A 104 -6.68 -0.76 -6.70
C PHE A 104 -6.26 -0.02 -7.98
N PRO A 105 -7.18 0.43 -8.86
CA PRO A 105 -6.81 1.22 -10.04
C PRO A 105 -6.18 2.58 -9.74
N SER A 106 -6.37 3.17 -8.54
CA SER A 106 -5.69 4.41 -8.17
C SER A 106 -4.26 4.13 -7.70
N LEU A 107 -4.02 3.01 -7.03
CA LEU A 107 -2.67 2.58 -6.63
C LEU A 107 -1.73 2.36 -7.82
N GLU A 108 -2.29 2.12 -9.01
CA GLU A 108 -1.52 2.05 -10.25
C GLU A 108 -0.76 3.36 -10.53
N ARG A 109 -1.43 4.49 -10.29
CA ARG A 109 -0.95 5.84 -10.57
C ARG A 109 -0.16 6.46 -9.43
N GLY A 110 -0.10 5.79 -8.29
CA GLY A 110 0.56 6.26 -7.07
C GLY A 110 -0.40 6.59 -5.94
N LEU A 111 0.17 6.84 -4.77
CA LEU A 111 -0.54 7.14 -3.54
C LEU A 111 -0.28 8.60 -3.17
N ASP A 112 -1.31 9.44 -3.17
CA ASP A 112 -1.17 10.80 -2.64
C ASP A 112 -1.20 10.75 -1.11
N VAL A 113 -0.16 11.29 -0.48
CA VAL A 113 0.01 11.27 0.97
C VAL A 113 0.25 12.66 1.48
N ASN A 114 -0.50 13.04 2.52
CA ASN A 114 -0.30 14.32 3.18
C ASN A 114 0.20 14.10 4.61
N VAL A 115 1.52 14.19 4.78
CA VAL A 115 2.18 13.93 6.07
C VAL A 115 1.97 15.07 7.07
N ARG A 116 2.02 14.75 8.36
CA ARG A 116 2.28 15.72 9.44
C ARG A 116 3.69 15.50 9.97
N PHE A 117 4.33 16.56 10.42
CA PHE A 117 5.73 16.50 10.84
C PHE A 117 5.91 16.14 12.33
N SER A 118 4.83 15.81 13.03
CA SER A 118 4.81 15.56 14.48
C SER A 118 5.34 14.18 14.90
N GLY A 119 5.35 13.22 13.98
CA GLY A 119 5.70 11.83 14.25
C GLY A 119 5.78 11.01 12.97
N CYS A 120 6.39 9.82 13.02
CA CYS A 120 6.66 9.02 11.82
C CYS A 120 5.45 8.27 11.26
N ALA A 121 4.33 8.25 11.99
CA ALA A 121 3.08 7.60 11.57
C ALA A 121 1.96 8.63 11.34
N ASP A 122 2.30 9.92 11.32
CA ASP A 122 1.31 10.97 11.35
C ASP A 122 0.99 11.43 9.92
N PHE A 123 -0.18 11.04 9.42
CA PHE A 123 -0.70 11.44 8.12
C PHE A 123 -2.06 12.11 8.28
N GLU A 124 -2.48 12.89 7.30
CA GLU A 124 -3.90 13.11 7.06
C GLU A 124 -4.50 11.83 6.49
N TYR A 125 -5.57 11.35 7.12
CA TYR A 125 -6.20 10.10 6.70
C TYR A 125 -6.97 10.32 5.40
N THR A 126 -6.59 9.59 4.36
CA THR A 126 -7.29 9.56 3.06
C THR A 126 -7.87 8.18 2.80
N ALA A 127 -8.73 8.05 1.78
CA ALA A 127 -9.35 6.78 1.44
C ALA A 127 -8.31 5.69 1.12
N GLU A 128 -7.21 6.07 0.46
CA GLU A 128 -6.16 5.17 0.02
C GLU A 128 -5.36 4.52 1.17
N HIS A 129 -5.38 5.12 2.37
CA HIS A 129 -4.76 4.53 3.57
C HIS A 129 -5.48 3.23 4.01
N ILE A 130 -6.76 3.08 3.66
CA ILE A 130 -7.56 1.91 4.07
C ILE A 130 -6.97 0.59 3.54
N VAL A 131 -6.33 0.62 2.37
CA VAL A 131 -5.72 -0.58 1.76
C VAL A 131 -4.57 -1.08 2.63
N PHE A 132 -3.75 -0.16 3.15
CA PHE A 132 -2.64 -0.48 4.04
C PHE A 132 -3.15 -1.02 5.39
N ASP A 133 -4.17 -0.38 5.95
CA ASP A 133 -4.77 -0.79 7.22
C ASP A 133 -5.40 -2.19 7.14
N LEU A 134 -6.22 -2.43 6.11
CA LEU A 134 -6.85 -3.75 5.87
C LEU A 134 -5.81 -4.82 5.50
N CYS A 135 -4.69 -4.43 4.90
CA CYS A 135 -3.56 -5.34 4.68
C CYS A 135 -2.69 -5.55 5.93
N ARG A 136 -2.97 -4.83 7.03
CA ARG A 136 -2.15 -4.80 8.25
C ARG A 136 -0.70 -4.38 7.96
N VAL A 137 -0.50 -3.43 7.06
CA VAL A 137 0.79 -2.86 6.69
C VAL A 137 0.86 -1.45 7.23
N ARG A 138 1.80 -1.17 8.14
CA ARG A 138 1.95 0.17 8.71
C ARG A 138 2.68 1.08 7.73
N MET A 139 2.07 2.21 7.39
CA MET A 139 2.74 3.30 6.68
C MET A 139 3.54 4.15 7.66
N LEU A 140 4.76 4.55 7.25
CA LEU A 140 5.64 5.40 8.03
C LEU A 140 6.35 6.40 7.10
N HIS A 141 6.74 7.56 7.63
CA HIS A 141 7.60 8.54 6.96
C HIS A 141 8.70 9.04 7.90
N GLY A 142 9.81 9.52 7.32
CA GLY A 142 10.94 10.09 8.05
C GLY A 142 10.92 11.61 8.18
N TRP A 143 9.93 12.26 7.58
CA TRP A 143 9.84 13.72 7.55
C TRP A 143 9.25 14.28 8.85
N VAL A 144 10.06 14.30 9.90
CA VAL A 144 9.67 14.70 11.26
C VAL A 144 10.48 15.93 11.66
N VAL A 145 9.83 16.92 12.26
CA VAL A 145 10.52 18.12 12.75
C VAL A 145 11.42 17.77 13.94
N ASP A 146 12.66 18.25 13.93
CA ASP A 146 13.52 18.15 15.10
C ASP A 146 12.97 19.01 16.25
N LYS A 147 12.66 18.37 17.38
CA LYS A 147 12.12 19.05 18.57
C LYS A 147 13.13 19.99 19.22
N GLN A 148 14.42 19.88 18.90
CA GLN A 148 15.45 20.80 19.36
C GLN A 148 15.41 22.12 18.59
N ASP A 149 14.97 22.11 17.33
CA ASP A 149 14.71 23.31 16.55
C ASP A 149 13.33 23.89 16.90
N ARG A 150 13.31 24.72 17.93
CA ARG A 150 12.07 25.32 18.45
C ARG A 150 11.42 26.29 17.47
N ASP A 151 12.20 26.92 16.59
CA ASP A 151 11.66 27.87 15.61
C ASP A 151 10.93 27.12 14.49
N ALA A 152 11.58 26.10 13.92
CA ALA A 152 10.93 25.23 12.94
C ALA A 152 9.71 24.53 13.54
N ALA A 153 9.83 23.95 14.74
CA ALA A 153 8.72 23.28 15.42
C ALA A 153 7.53 24.21 15.67
N ARG A 154 7.77 25.48 16.01
CA ARG A 154 6.72 26.48 16.20
C ARG A 154 6.04 26.87 14.89
N VAL A 155 6.80 27.08 13.82
CA VAL A 155 6.25 27.46 12.50
C VAL A 155 5.44 26.29 11.91
N ILE A 156 5.99 25.08 12.01
CA ILE A 156 5.37 23.86 11.51
C ILE A 156 4.11 23.51 12.32
N GLY A 157 4.18 23.57 13.65
CA GLY A 157 3.07 23.27 14.54
C GLY A 157 2.45 21.90 14.27
N SER A 158 1.13 21.85 14.12
CA SER A 158 0.37 20.63 13.78
C SER A 158 -0.02 20.55 12.30
N CYS A 159 0.60 21.37 11.44
CA CYS A 159 0.25 21.45 10.03
C CYS A 159 0.63 20.18 9.27
N THR A 160 -0.18 19.85 8.26
CA THR A 160 0.20 18.91 7.22
C THR A 160 1.11 19.57 6.19
N TYR A 161 1.74 18.78 5.31
CA TYR A 161 2.53 19.30 4.19
C TYR A 161 1.73 20.31 3.35
N ASN A 162 0.51 19.96 2.92
CA ASN A 162 -0.31 20.85 2.10
C ASN A 162 -0.62 22.18 2.81
N GLN A 163 -0.92 22.13 4.11
CA GLN A 163 -1.19 23.33 4.92
C GLN A 163 0.05 24.22 5.11
N LEU A 164 1.26 23.64 5.09
CA LEU A 164 2.48 24.43 5.16
C LEU A 164 2.79 25.12 3.85
N ILE A 165 2.59 24.45 2.71
CA ILE A 165 2.82 25.06 1.40
C ILE A 165 1.95 26.31 1.21
N GLU A 166 0.70 26.31 1.67
CA GLU A 166 -0.18 27.49 1.61
C GLU A 166 0.29 28.67 2.46
N LYS A 167 1.20 28.45 3.42
CA LYS A 167 1.72 29.50 4.31
C LYS A 167 3.04 30.12 3.84
N VAL A 168 3.65 29.57 2.78
CA VAL A 168 4.96 29.99 2.25
C VAL A 168 4.79 30.91 1.05
#